data_AF-A0A2N2JEY7-F1
#
_entry.id   AF-A0A2N2JEY7-F1
#
_cell.length_a   1.000
_cell.length_b   1.000
_cell.length_c   1.000
_cell.angle_alpha   90.00
_cell.angle_beta   90.00
_cell.angle_gamma   90.00
#
_symmetry.space_group_name_H-M   'P 1'
#
loop_
_entity.id
_entity.type
_entity.pdbx_description
1 polymer ?
#
loop_
_entity_poly.entity_id
_entity_poly.type
_entity_poly.pdbx_seq_one_letter_code
_entity_poly.pdbx_strand_id
1 'polypeptide(L)'
;MSDVTLTCATGASAVVDTSTGPGNLDPAFPGPAPNTTDLLFQSAIFRGVEQLGDNNKAYWNVALGLNADAFGATLENDCRIRATASVSDGGFVNGVSPAGTRWPYVDWDVAVYDAQGAFVCDQHMVGGNDGVSILYSETAGIAFAGTFDRTTQTVTPTQRYASCLDHVTAGETVSGIYEVDPDGFGGAAPYEVYCDMTTLDGGWTLIQTSSDDGVATWTWDDYTRLTTDTTPIGDVTARDHDFKSPAYHDLGFTDVLFIHAPSGVTAEYAGVSAGSLDFGSFIDSYPKPTCGWTGGSGFPLTGGTLTASGALCDTDLYISPADKDGTTCSTSWTGDSRNHTIGPAWSAHHNAPCPFDDTASDGLGPINQCSNCAAGTSALESGGRGFGADAGLNTGTAGLAENYLQVYVR
;
A
#
# COMPACT_ATOMS: atom_id res chain seq x y z
N MET A 1 18.10 -1.78 17.17
CA MET A 1 18.58 -2.14 15.82
C MET A 1 17.38 -2.17 14.90
N SER A 2 17.49 -1.74 13.64
CA SER A 2 16.48 -1.97 12.59
C SER A 2 16.51 -3.43 12.17
N ASP A 3 15.58 -3.84 11.32
CA ASP A 3 15.72 -5.11 10.63
C ASP A 3 16.92 -5.09 9.68
N VAL A 4 17.47 -6.28 9.40
CA VAL A 4 18.50 -6.44 8.39
C VAL A 4 17.80 -6.76 7.08
N THR A 5 17.91 -5.85 6.12
CA THR A 5 17.33 -6.02 4.78
C THR A 5 18.41 -6.40 3.79
N LEU A 6 18.06 -7.26 2.85
CA LEU A 6 18.87 -7.65 1.72
C LEU A 6 18.04 -7.37 0.47
N THR A 7 18.44 -6.39 -0.33
CA THR A 7 17.67 -5.94 -1.51
C THR A 7 18.56 -5.95 -2.74
N CYS A 8 18.05 -6.49 -3.84
CA CYS A 8 18.72 -6.51 -5.14
C CYS A 8 18.03 -5.56 -6.13
N ALA A 9 18.79 -5.05 -7.11
CA ALA A 9 18.25 -4.17 -8.17
C ALA A 9 17.08 -4.78 -8.97
N THR A 10 16.96 -6.10 -8.99
CA THR A 10 15.85 -6.84 -9.62
C THR A 10 14.52 -6.74 -8.86
N GLY A 11 14.51 -6.14 -7.67
CA GLY A 11 13.36 -6.10 -6.76
C GLY A 11 13.27 -7.29 -5.80
N ALA A 12 14.12 -8.32 -5.97
CA ALA A 12 14.20 -9.41 -4.99
C ALA A 12 14.69 -8.88 -3.63
N SER A 13 14.02 -9.28 -2.55
CA SER A 13 14.33 -8.83 -1.20
C SER A 13 14.16 -9.92 -0.14
N ALA A 14 14.87 -9.77 0.97
CA ALA A 14 14.69 -10.56 2.19
C ALA A 14 14.87 -9.67 3.41
N VAL A 15 14.11 -9.94 4.47
CA VAL A 15 14.14 -9.18 5.73
C VAL A 15 14.37 -10.15 6.89
N VAL A 16 15.27 -9.77 7.81
CA VAL A 16 15.49 -10.48 9.06
C VAL A 16 15.09 -9.58 10.22
N ASP A 17 13.98 -9.93 10.87
CA ASP A 17 13.47 -9.22 12.05
C ASP A 17 14.46 -9.32 13.21
N THR A 18 15.15 -8.22 13.51
CA THR A 18 16.20 -8.21 14.54
C THR A 18 15.67 -8.16 15.97
N SER A 19 14.35 -8.11 16.15
CA SER A 19 13.69 -8.22 17.45
C SER A 19 13.50 -9.68 17.89
N THR A 20 13.54 -10.64 16.96
CA THR A 20 13.29 -12.09 17.21
C THR A 20 14.52 -12.88 17.69
N GLY A 21 14.40 -14.19 17.93
CA GLY A 21 15.50 -15.01 18.48
C GLY A 21 15.63 -14.92 20.01
N PRO A 22 16.80 -15.27 20.61
CA PRO A 22 18.08 -15.61 19.98
C PRO A 22 18.12 -17.02 19.36
N GLY A 23 19.12 -17.27 18.52
CA GLY A 23 19.38 -18.55 17.87
C GLY A 23 19.06 -18.52 16.37
N ASN A 24 18.98 -19.71 15.78
CA ASN A 24 18.53 -19.85 14.41
C ASN A 24 17.07 -19.40 14.32
N LEU A 25 16.81 -18.50 13.39
CA LEU A 25 15.47 -18.23 12.92
C LEU A 25 15.24 -19.27 11.81
N ASP A 26 14.16 -20.04 11.89
CA ASP A 26 13.79 -21.04 10.89
C ASP A 26 12.87 -20.39 9.83
N PRO A 27 13.37 -19.70 8.79
CA PRO A 27 12.57 -19.65 7.58
C PRO A 27 12.48 -21.09 7.07
N ALA A 28 11.28 -21.55 6.74
CA ALA A 28 11.11 -22.85 6.11
C ALA A 28 11.80 -22.81 4.75
N PHE A 29 13.06 -23.26 4.65
CA PHE A 29 13.73 -23.34 3.37
C PHE A 29 13.09 -24.48 2.55
N PRO A 30 12.48 -24.18 1.39
CA PRO A 30 11.80 -25.18 0.59
C PRO A 30 12.71 -26.38 0.28
N GLY A 31 12.12 -27.59 0.34
CA GLY A 31 12.78 -28.85 -0.04
C GLY A 31 13.26 -28.87 -1.50
N PRO A 32 13.85 -29.99 -1.95
CA PRO A 32 15.14 -30.00 -2.66
C PRO A 32 15.21 -29.13 -3.93
N ALA A 33 16.40 -28.54 -4.10
CA ALA A 33 16.88 -27.60 -5.12
C ALA A 33 16.44 -27.82 -6.59
N PRO A 34 16.42 -26.74 -7.42
CA PRO A 34 16.87 -25.38 -7.08
C PRO A 34 15.76 -24.44 -6.60
N ASN A 35 16.04 -23.69 -5.54
CA ASN A 35 15.22 -22.55 -5.09
C ASN A 35 15.88 -21.26 -5.57
N THR A 36 15.32 -20.62 -6.58
CA THR A 36 15.90 -19.40 -7.18
C THR A 36 15.20 -18.12 -6.71
N THR A 37 14.23 -18.21 -5.79
CA THR A 37 13.41 -17.07 -5.36
C THR A 37 13.82 -16.54 -4.00
N ASP A 38 14.11 -17.43 -3.04
CA ASP A 38 14.47 -17.02 -1.68
C ASP A 38 15.94 -16.64 -1.59
N LEU A 39 16.25 -15.41 -1.20
CA LEU A 39 17.63 -14.93 -1.08
C LEU A 39 18.38 -15.54 0.12
N LEU A 40 17.67 -15.93 1.18
CA LEU A 40 18.25 -16.48 2.40
C LEU A 40 17.79 -17.93 2.60
N PHE A 41 18.71 -18.83 2.93
CA PHE A 41 18.36 -20.18 3.37
C PHE A 41 18.25 -20.31 4.89
N GLN A 42 18.90 -19.43 5.65
CA GLN A 42 18.82 -19.37 7.10
C GLN A 42 19.30 -18.00 7.62
N SER A 43 18.83 -17.61 8.80
CA SER A 43 19.42 -16.51 9.56
C SER A 43 19.53 -16.88 11.03
N ALA A 44 20.42 -16.21 11.77
CA ALA A 44 20.53 -16.39 13.21
C ALA A 44 20.84 -15.06 13.90
N ILE A 45 20.29 -14.89 15.10
CA ILE A 45 20.49 -13.67 15.90
C ILE A 45 21.10 -14.05 17.24
N PHE A 46 22.18 -13.37 17.60
CA PHE A 46 22.80 -13.41 18.92
C PHE A 46 22.88 -12.01 19.49
N ARG A 47 22.81 -11.91 20.82
CA ARG A 47 22.89 -10.64 21.54
C ARG A 47 23.76 -10.83 22.77
N GLY A 48 24.40 -9.76 23.20
CA GLY A 48 25.24 -9.81 24.38
C GLY A 48 25.61 -8.45 24.89
N VAL A 49 26.18 -8.46 26.09
CA VAL A 49 26.82 -7.31 26.71
C VAL A 49 28.28 -7.66 26.93
N GLU A 50 29.18 -6.80 26.48
CA GLU A 50 30.61 -6.94 26.72
C GLU A 50 31.24 -5.65 27.20
N GLN A 51 32.36 -5.77 27.91
CA GLN A 51 33.14 -4.63 28.35
C GLN A 51 33.99 -4.10 27.18
N LEU A 52 33.88 -2.80 26.90
CA LEU A 52 34.68 -2.08 25.91
C LEU A 52 35.41 -0.92 26.61
N GLY A 53 36.63 -1.18 27.08
CA GLY A 53 37.38 -0.25 27.91
C GLY A 53 36.66 0.00 29.25
N ASP A 54 36.40 1.26 29.56
CA ASP A 54 35.66 1.67 30.77
C ASP A 54 34.12 1.62 30.57
N ASN A 55 33.65 1.34 29.36
CA ASN A 55 32.23 1.31 29.01
C ASN A 55 31.70 -0.11 28.82
N ASN A 56 30.38 -0.28 28.90
CA ASN A 56 29.68 -1.50 28.49
C ASN A 56 29.08 -1.30 27.10
N LYS A 57 29.26 -2.28 26.22
CA LYS A 57 28.61 -2.34 24.90
C LYS A 57 27.56 -3.43 24.90
N ALA A 58 26.31 -3.07 24.62
CA ALA A 58 25.28 -4.01 24.23
C ALA A 58 25.30 -4.15 22.70
N TYR A 59 25.23 -5.38 22.18
CA TYR A 59 25.37 -5.63 20.74
C TYR A 59 24.40 -6.69 20.23
N TRP A 60 24.17 -6.64 18.92
CA TRP A 60 23.55 -7.69 18.12
C TRP A 60 24.60 -8.26 17.18
N ASN A 61 24.58 -9.57 17.00
CA ASN A 61 25.25 -10.26 15.91
C ASN A 61 24.18 -10.96 15.08
N VAL A 62 24.05 -10.57 13.81
CA VAL A 62 23.12 -11.18 12.87
C VAL A 62 23.93 -11.97 11.85
N ALA A 63 23.67 -13.26 11.72
CA ALA A 63 24.27 -14.13 10.72
C ALA A 63 23.26 -14.41 9.60
N LEU A 64 23.69 -14.26 8.36
CA LEU A 64 22.87 -14.48 7.16
C LEU A 64 23.45 -15.64 6.35
N GLY A 65 22.64 -16.64 6.06
CA GLY A 65 22.95 -17.72 5.12
C GLY A 65 22.39 -17.39 3.74
N LEU A 66 23.25 -16.98 2.81
CA LEU A 66 22.87 -16.63 1.44
C LEU A 66 22.59 -17.89 0.60
N ASN A 67 21.45 -17.92 -0.10
CA ASN A 67 21.06 -19.03 -0.97
C ASN A 67 21.75 -18.93 -2.35
N ALA A 68 22.78 -19.75 -2.56
CA ALA A 68 23.56 -19.74 -3.80
C ALA A 68 22.72 -19.97 -5.08
N ASP A 69 21.61 -20.71 -5.01
CA ASP A 69 20.74 -20.97 -6.18
C ASP A 69 19.95 -19.71 -6.61
N ALA A 70 19.61 -18.83 -5.66
CA ALA A 70 19.02 -17.53 -5.97
C ALA A 70 20.07 -16.60 -6.62
N PHE A 71 21.30 -16.65 -6.13
CA PHE A 71 22.44 -15.85 -6.60
C PHE A 71 23.12 -16.44 -7.86
N GLY A 72 22.36 -16.56 -8.96
CA GLY A 72 22.83 -16.99 -10.29
C GLY A 72 22.91 -15.87 -11.34
N ALA A 73 23.23 -16.20 -12.61
CA ALA A 73 23.55 -15.26 -13.70
C ALA A 73 22.46 -14.20 -14.05
N THR A 74 21.28 -14.28 -13.44
CA THR A 74 20.13 -13.39 -13.64
C THR A 74 19.85 -12.44 -12.48
N LEU A 75 20.45 -12.62 -11.30
CA LEU A 75 20.45 -11.58 -10.27
C LEU A 75 21.67 -10.68 -10.53
N GLU A 76 21.37 -9.43 -10.91
CA GLU A 76 22.39 -8.43 -11.24
C GLU A 76 23.33 -8.16 -10.06
N ASN A 77 24.56 -7.74 -10.37
CA ASN A 77 25.69 -7.52 -9.45
C ASN A 77 25.49 -6.40 -8.40
N ASP A 78 24.26 -6.05 -8.03
CA ASP A 78 23.93 -4.97 -7.09
C ASP A 78 22.86 -5.41 -6.09
N CYS A 79 23.25 -6.37 -5.25
CA CYS A 79 22.54 -6.72 -4.02
C CYS A 79 23.24 -6.08 -2.83
N ARG A 80 22.46 -5.47 -1.94
CA ARG A 80 22.94 -4.68 -0.80
C ARG A 80 22.32 -5.17 0.50
N ILE A 81 23.14 -5.34 1.52
CA ILE A 81 22.71 -5.61 2.90
C ILE A 81 22.65 -4.27 3.64
N ARG A 82 21.49 -3.95 4.21
CA ARG A 82 21.26 -2.71 4.94
C ARG A 82 20.76 -2.97 6.35
N ALA A 83 21.24 -2.17 7.29
CA ALA A 83 20.76 -2.16 8.67
C ALA A 83 21.18 -0.86 9.36
N THR A 84 20.52 -0.52 10.45
CA THR A 84 20.93 0.57 11.35
C THR A 84 20.85 0.16 12.81
N ALA A 85 21.69 0.75 13.66
CA ALA A 85 21.64 0.55 15.10
C ALA A 85 22.00 1.83 15.85
N SER A 86 21.22 2.15 16.87
CA SER A 86 21.47 3.31 17.70
C SER A 86 22.83 3.22 18.40
N VAL A 87 23.51 4.36 18.50
CA VAL A 87 24.65 4.54 19.40
C VAL A 87 24.16 5.35 20.59
N SER A 88 23.32 4.72 21.42
CA SER A 88 22.61 5.37 22.53
C SER A 88 22.88 4.68 23.86
N ASP A 89 22.78 5.45 24.96
CA ASP A 89 22.86 4.94 26.33
C ASP A 89 21.48 4.38 26.78
N GLY A 90 20.96 3.41 26.03
CA GLY A 90 19.67 2.75 26.30
C GLY A 90 18.68 2.83 25.14
N GLY A 91 17.52 2.25 25.39
CA GLY A 91 16.41 2.25 24.44
C GLY A 91 15.72 3.60 24.32
N PHE A 92 14.98 3.75 23.22
CA PHE A 92 14.10 4.89 23.01
C PHE A 92 12.66 4.53 23.32
N VAL A 93 11.84 5.54 23.65
CA VAL A 93 10.39 5.37 23.79
C VAL A 93 9.84 4.99 22.43
N ASN A 94 9.08 3.87 22.38
CA ASN A 94 8.56 3.28 21.14
C ASN A 94 9.64 3.05 20.07
N GLY A 95 10.90 2.85 20.48
CA GLY A 95 12.00 2.58 19.56
C GLY A 95 12.35 3.70 18.56
N VAL A 96 11.84 4.92 18.77
CA VAL A 96 12.13 6.09 17.91
C VAL A 96 12.96 7.11 18.67
N SER A 97 14.08 7.55 18.08
CA SER A 97 14.89 8.59 18.70
C SER A 97 14.10 9.91 18.84
N PRO A 98 14.24 10.65 19.96
CA PRO A 98 13.48 11.88 20.17
C PRO A 98 13.68 12.94 19.08
N ALA A 99 12.57 13.50 18.59
CA ALA A 99 12.58 14.61 17.64
C ALA A 99 13.24 15.87 18.22
N GLY A 100 13.68 16.77 17.34
CA GLY A 100 14.36 18.02 17.69
C GLY A 100 15.82 17.87 18.12
N THR A 101 16.33 16.63 18.20
CA THR A 101 17.74 16.33 18.48
C THR A 101 18.26 15.30 17.47
N ARG A 102 19.51 15.46 17.00
CA ARG A 102 20.15 14.48 16.13
C ARG A 102 20.87 13.42 16.97
N TRP A 103 20.59 12.15 16.71
CA TRP A 103 21.16 11.01 17.45
C TRP A 103 22.11 10.21 16.58
N PRO A 104 23.28 9.79 17.09
CA PRO A 104 24.20 8.97 16.33
C PRO A 104 23.67 7.54 16.18
N TYR A 105 23.88 6.97 14.99
CA TYR A 105 23.58 5.57 14.70
C TYR A 105 24.66 4.99 13.77
N VAL A 106 24.88 3.68 13.88
CA VAL A 106 25.66 2.93 12.91
C VAL A 106 24.75 2.64 11.71
N ASP A 107 25.26 2.90 10.52
CA ASP A 107 24.63 2.62 9.24
C ASP A 107 25.46 1.57 8.51
N TRP A 108 24.84 0.44 8.19
CA TRP A 108 25.39 -0.58 7.32
C TRP A 108 24.69 -0.48 5.96
N ASP A 109 25.46 -0.32 4.90
CA ASP A 109 25.01 -0.37 3.51
C ASP A 109 26.11 -1.02 2.67
N VAL A 110 26.12 -2.35 2.65
CA VAL A 110 27.25 -3.16 2.18
C VAL A 110 26.85 -3.94 0.92
N ALA A 111 27.66 -3.85 -0.13
CA ALA A 111 27.46 -4.62 -1.34
C ALA A 111 27.81 -6.10 -1.13
N VAL A 112 26.95 -7.00 -1.63
CA VAL A 112 27.19 -8.44 -1.62
C VAL A 112 28.21 -8.85 -2.68
N TYR A 113 28.32 -8.07 -3.76
CA TYR A 113 29.23 -8.31 -4.88
C TYR A 113 30.27 -7.20 -5.04
N ASP A 114 31.46 -7.57 -5.52
CA ASP A 114 32.47 -6.62 -5.96
C ASP A 114 32.17 -6.10 -7.37
N ALA A 115 32.99 -5.15 -7.84
CA ALA A 115 32.84 -4.57 -9.18
C ALA A 115 33.12 -5.56 -10.33
N GLN A 116 33.56 -6.79 -10.02
CA GLN A 116 33.79 -7.88 -10.97
C GLN A 116 32.68 -8.95 -10.90
N GLY A 117 31.67 -8.78 -10.03
CA GLY A 117 30.56 -9.72 -9.85
C GLY A 117 30.90 -10.93 -8.98
N ALA A 118 31.98 -10.91 -8.21
CA ALA A 118 32.29 -11.94 -7.23
C ALA A 118 31.76 -11.56 -5.84
N PHE A 119 31.43 -12.56 -5.01
CA PHE A 119 31.02 -12.31 -3.63
C PHE A 119 32.13 -11.59 -2.84
N VAL A 120 31.76 -10.52 -2.13
CA VAL A 120 32.66 -9.82 -1.22
C VAL A 120 32.87 -10.68 0.03
N CYS A 121 34.11 -11.12 0.24
CA CYS A 121 34.53 -11.90 1.40
C CYS A 121 35.56 -11.10 2.22
N ASP A 122 35.13 -9.99 2.84
CA ASP A 122 35.99 -9.10 3.64
C ASP A 122 35.31 -8.63 4.93
N GLN A 123 36.01 -7.83 5.74
CA GLN A 123 35.51 -7.19 6.94
C GLN A 123 35.24 -5.71 6.68
N HIS A 124 34.00 -5.29 6.95
CA HIS A 124 33.61 -3.89 6.86
C HIS A 124 33.67 -3.23 8.24
N MET A 125 34.60 -2.31 8.45
CA MET A 125 34.88 -1.71 9.76
C MET A 125 34.17 -0.36 9.89
N VAL A 126 33.65 -0.05 11.08
CA VAL A 126 33.02 1.27 11.34
C VAL A 126 34.01 2.39 11.02
N GLY A 127 33.66 3.25 10.04
CA GLY A 127 34.52 4.35 9.58
C GLY A 127 35.62 3.95 8.61
N GLY A 128 35.57 2.74 8.04
CA GLY A 128 36.53 2.20 7.06
C GLY A 128 36.36 2.73 5.64
N ASN A 129 35.31 3.52 5.36
CA ASN A 129 34.86 3.93 4.01
C ASN A 129 34.49 2.75 3.10
N ASP A 130 33.94 1.70 3.69
CA ASP A 130 33.60 0.43 3.05
C ASP A 130 32.10 0.09 3.19
N GLY A 131 31.24 1.08 3.44
CA GLY A 131 29.79 0.88 3.59
C GLY A 131 29.33 0.71 5.03
N VAL A 132 30.21 0.85 6.03
CA VAL A 132 29.81 0.94 7.45
C VAL A 132 30.23 2.29 8.02
N SER A 133 29.25 3.10 8.40
CA SER A 133 29.48 4.49 8.83
C SER A 133 28.73 4.85 10.12
N ILE A 134 29.15 5.94 10.78
CA ILE A 134 28.38 6.57 11.85
C ILE A 134 27.70 7.80 11.26
N LEU A 135 26.38 7.79 11.26
CA LEU A 135 25.54 8.89 10.81
C LEU A 135 24.76 9.49 11.99
N TYR A 136 24.10 10.61 11.73
CA TYR A 136 23.26 11.30 12.69
C TYR A 136 21.84 11.41 12.14
N SER A 137 20.85 11.08 12.97
CA SER A 137 19.45 11.14 12.57
C SER A 137 19.05 12.53 12.09
N GLU A 138 18.02 12.59 11.25
CA GLU A 138 17.34 13.85 10.97
C GLU A 138 16.57 14.34 12.20
N THR A 139 16.07 15.57 12.12
CA THR A 139 15.36 16.21 13.24
C THR A 139 14.03 15.55 13.59
N ALA A 140 13.45 14.76 12.69
CA ALA A 140 12.25 13.96 12.96
C ALA A 140 12.55 12.71 13.82
N GLY A 141 13.82 12.32 13.97
CA GLY A 141 14.23 11.09 14.63
C GLY A 141 14.48 9.95 13.64
N ILE A 142 14.82 8.77 14.18
CA ILE A 142 15.02 7.52 13.43
C ILE A 142 14.42 6.36 14.26
N ALA A 143 13.75 5.44 13.59
CA ALA A 143 13.10 4.28 14.20
C ALA A 143 13.99 3.03 14.14
N PHE A 144 13.86 2.16 15.14
CA PHE A 144 14.53 0.87 15.21
C PHE A 144 13.51 -0.23 15.51
N ALA A 145 13.73 -1.43 14.94
CA ALA A 145 12.87 -2.60 15.10
C ALA A 145 12.85 -3.17 16.52
N GLY A 146 13.98 -3.07 17.24
CA GLY A 146 14.09 -3.62 18.58
C GLY A 146 15.02 -2.85 19.50
N THR A 147 14.61 -2.77 20.76
CA THR A 147 15.43 -2.28 21.88
C THR A 147 15.94 -3.46 22.69
N PHE A 148 17.25 -3.52 22.96
CA PHE A 148 17.85 -4.52 23.85
C PHE A 148 18.23 -3.88 25.17
N ASP A 149 17.64 -4.38 26.25
CA ASP A 149 17.96 -3.95 27.61
C ASP A 149 19.20 -4.69 28.11
N ARG A 150 20.26 -3.94 28.42
CA ARG A 150 21.56 -4.49 28.84
C ARG A 150 21.51 -5.17 30.22
N THR A 151 20.56 -4.80 31.07
CA THR A 151 20.43 -5.26 32.45
C THR A 151 19.60 -6.54 32.51
N THR A 152 18.46 -6.56 31.84
CA THR A 152 17.56 -7.74 31.80
C THR A 152 17.92 -8.72 30.68
N GLN A 153 18.71 -8.28 29.69
CA GLN A 153 19.00 -9.00 28.45
C GLN A 153 17.73 -9.39 27.67
N THR A 154 16.69 -8.58 27.78
CA THR A 154 15.43 -8.76 27.04
C THR A 154 15.36 -7.82 25.85
N VAL A 155 14.68 -8.26 24.79
CA VAL A 155 14.35 -7.40 23.66
C VAL A 155 12.91 -6.95 23.75
N THR A 156 12.69 -5.66 23.55
CA THR A 156 11.36 -5.08 23.33
C THR A 156 11.26 -4.74 21.85
N PRO A 157 10.41 -5.44 21.07
CA PRO A 157 10.13 -5.06 19.70
C PRO A 157 9.42 -3.71 19.69
N THR A 158 9.77 -2.89 18.70
CA THR A 158 9.01 -1.69 18.39
C THR A 158 7.78 -2.12 17.60
N GLN A 159 6.61 -1.69 18.05
CA GLN A 159 5.37 -2.08 17.39
C GLN A 159 5.13 -1.19 16.17
N ARG A 160 5.09 -1.81 15.00
CA ARG A 160 4.69 -1.22 13.72
C ARG A 160 3.55 -2.07 13.17
N TYR A 161 2.53 -1.41 12.68
CA TYR A 161 1.36 -2.05 12.11
C TYR A 161 1.36 -1.74 10.63
N ALA A 162 1.25 -2.76 9.78
CA ALA A 162 1.29 -2.58 8.34
C ALA A 162 0.00 -1.95 7.82
N SER A 163 -1.11 -2.15 8.54
CA SER A 163 -2.44 -1.73 8.12
C SER A 163 -3.33 -1.34 9.31
N CYS A 164 -4.48 -0.74 9.00
CA CYS A 164 -5.55 -0.56 9.98
C CYS A 164 -6.08 -1.89 10.55
N LEU A 165 -6.02 -2.98 9.77
CA LEU A 165 -6.43 -4.31 10.23
C LEU A 165 -5.49 -4.85 11.33
N ASP A 166 -4.19 -4.57 11.22
CA ASP A 166 -3.22 -4.96 12.26
C ASP A 166 -3.43 -4.17 13.55
N HIS A 167 -3.76 -2.88 13.44
CA HIS A 167 -4.18 -2.06 14.59
C HIS A 167 -5.40 -2.67 15.29
N VAL A 168 -6.47 -3.00 14.54
CA VAL A 168 -7.67 -3.65 15.11
C VAL A 168 -7.35 -4.99 15.76
N THR A 169 -6.52 -5.81 15.10
CA THR A 169 -6.09 -7.11 15.63
C THR A 169 -5.33 -6.96 16.94
N ALA A 170 -4.61 -5.85 17.13
CA ALA A 170 -3.93 -5.52 18.36
C ALA A 170 -4.83 -4.88 19.44
N GLY A 171 -6.12 -4.69 19.16
CA GLY A 171 -7.11 -4.22 20.10
C GLY A 171 -7.49 -2.74 19.98
N GLU A 172 -7.01 -2.04 18.95
CA GLU A 172 -7.50 -0.70 18.63
C GLU A 172 -8.97 -0.78 18.16
N THR A 173 -9.81 0.11 18.67
CA THR A 173 -11.28 0.06 18.46
C THR A 173 -11.89 1.40 18.06
N VAL A 174 -11.09 2.45 17.98
CA VAL A 174 -11.56 3.81 17.73
C VAL A 174 -11.13 4.25 16.34
N SER A 175 -12.07 4.64 15.49
CA SER A 175 -11.72 5.20 14.18
C SER A 175 -10.97 6.53 14.32
N GLY A 176 -9.94 6.73 13.51
CA GLY A 176 -9.04 7.88 13.65
C GLY A 176 -7.87 7.83 12.68
N ILE A 177 -6.96 8.78 12.84
CA ILE A 177 -5.69 8.79 12.10
C ILE A 177 -4.69 7.92 12.87
N TYR A 178 -4.07 6.98 12.17
CA TYR A 178 -3.06 6.07 12.69
C TYR A 178 -1.84 6.10 11.80
N GLU A 179 -0.67 5.86 12.38
CA GLU A 179 0.55 5.62 11.63
C GLU A 179 0.61 4.14 11.22
N VAL A 180 0.91 3.88 9.95
CA VAL A 180 1.13 2.54 9.39
C VAL A 180 2.48 2.45 8.70
N ASP A 181 2.98 1.23 8.58
CA ASP A 181 4.28 0.91 8.01
C ASP A 181 4.18 -0.39 7.20
N PRO A 182 3.61 -0.35 5.98
CA PRO A 182 3.28 -1.56 5.21
C PRO A 182 4.47 -2.44 4.85
N ASP A 183 5.65 -1.84 4.63
CA ASP A 183 6.89 -2.55 4.31
C ASP A 183 7.80 -2.79 5.54
N GLY A 184 7.45 -2.20 6.68
CA GLY A 184 8.07 -2.47 7.96
C GLY A 184 9.45 -1.84 8.12
N PHE A 185 10.19 -2.27 9.13
CA PHE A 185 11.43 -1.61 9.49
C PHE A 185 12.49 -1.66 8.38
N GLY A 186 13.10 -0.52 8.12
CA GLY A 186 14.20 -0.40 7.16
C GLY A 186 13.75 -0.28 5.70
N GLY A 187 12.44 -0.26 5.46
CA GLY A 187 11.81 0.15 4.21
C GLY A 187 11.63 1.67 4.09
N ALA A 188 10.55 2.08 3.44
CA ALA A 188 10.08 3.45 3.38
C ALA A 188 9.73 3.98 4.78
N ALA A 189 9.59 5.30 4.90
CA ALA A 189 9.18 5.88 6.16
C ALA A 189 7.69 5.56 6.41
N PRO A 190 7.29 5.25 7.66
CA PRO A 190 5.89 5.08 8.01
C PRO A 190 5.12 6.39 7.76
N TYR A 191 3.82 6.28 7.56
CA TYR A 191 2.97 7.41 7.24
C TYR A 191 1.57 7.30 7.84
N GLU A 192 0.86 8.42 7.88
CA GLU A 192 -0.48 8.51 8.45
C GLU A 192 -1.55 8.05 7.45
N VAL A 193 -2.51 7.26 7.95
CA VAL A 193 -3.73 6.86 7.26
C VAL A 193 -4.93 7.08 8.16
N TYR A 194 -6.11 7.25 7.56
CA TYR A 194 -7.35 7.16 8.33
C TYR A 194 -7.81 5.71 8.40
N CYS A 195 -8.04 5.23 9.62
CA CYS A 195 -8.59 3.91 9.90
C CYS A 195 -10.04 4.02 10.34
N ASP A 196 -10.93 3.28 9.68
CA ASP A 196 -12.25 2.95 10.22
C ASP A 196 -12.19 1.62 10.98
N MET A 197 -12.26 1.72 12.31
CA MET A 197 -12.19 0.58 13.23
C MET A 197 -13.56 0.00 13.59
N THR A 198 -14.64 0.50 12.99
CA THR A 198 -16.00 0.24 13.46
C THR A 198 -16.95 -0.27 12.38
N THR A 199 -16.85 0.22 11.15
CA THR A 199 -17.74 -0.20 10.06
C THR A 199 -17.42 -1.64 9.67
N LEU A 200 -18.42 -2.53 9.67
CA LEU A 200 -18.30 -3.92 9.20
C LEU A 200 -17.04 -4.63 9.73
N ASP A 201 -16.97 -4.73 11.07
CA ASP A 201 -15.87 -5.30 11.86
C ASP A 201 -14.54 -4.51 11.85
N GLY A 202 -14.48 -3.38 11.16
CA GLY A 202 -13.35 -2.44 11.23
C GLY A 202 -12.09 -2.91 10.49
N GLY A 203 -10.98 -2.23 10.75
CA GLY A 203 -9.68 -2.54 10.15
C GLY A 203 -9.52 -1.95 8.75
N TRP A 204 -10.40 -1.04 8.35
CA TRP A 204 -10.47 -0.47 7.02
C TRP A 204 -9.52 0.72 6.89
N THR A 205 -8.63 0.67 5.90
CA THR A 205 -7.68 1.74 5.57
C THR A 205 -8.26 2.61 4.45
N LEU A 206 -8.46 3.91 4.69
CA LEU A 206 -8.92 4.84 3.65
C LEU A 206 -7.82 5.05 2.61
N ILE A 207 -8.08 4.70 1.34
CA ILE A 207 -7.12 4.84 0.25
C ILE A 207 -7.48 5.92 -0.77
N GLN A 208 -8.77 6.20 -0.95
CA GLN A 208 -9.24 7.17 -1.93
C GLN A 208 -10.53 7.84 -1.44
N THR A 209 -10.68 9.13 -1.74
CA THR A 209 -11.99 9.80 -1.76
C THR A 209 -12.16 10.46 -3.12
N SER A 210 -13.29 10.18 -3.78
CA SER A 210 -13.76 10.96 -4.93
C SER A 210 -14.87 11.88 -4.45
N SER A 211 -14.66 13.19 -4.57
CA SER A 211 -15.50 14.22 -3.94
C SER A 211 -15.94 15.29 -4.92
N ASP A 212 -17.14 15.81 -4.75
CA ASP A 212 -17.64 16.97 -5.48
C ASP A 212 -17.14 18.32 -4.92
N ASP A 213 -15.89 18.39 -4.47
CA ASP A 213 -15.28 19.58 -3.84
C ASP A 213 -15.00 20.75 -4.82
N GLY A 214 -15.31 20.56 -6.10
CA GLY A 214 -15.12 21.54 -7.15
C GLY A 214 -13.73 21.53 -7.78
N VAL A 215 -12.87 20.56 -7.43
CA VAL A 215 -11.56 20.34 -8.03
C VAL A 215 -11.64 19.14 -8.98
N ALA A 216 -11.22 19.33 -10.23
CA ALA A 216 -11.22 18.24 -11.20
C ALA A 216 -10.00 17.32 -11.01
N THR A 217 -10.08 16.38 -10.06
CA THR A 217 -8.97 15.47 -9.73
C THR A 217 -9.01 14.17 -10.52
N TRP A 218 -10.19 13.55 -10.61
CA TRP A 218 -10.37 12.24 -11.23
C TRP A 218 -10.85 12.39 -12.68
N THR A 219 -9.97 12.93 -13.53
CA THR A 219 -10.25 13.25 -14.94
C THR A 219 -9.62 12.23 -15.88
N TRP A 220 -10.10 12.19 -17.13
CA TRP A 220 -9.62 11.19 -18.09
C TRP A 220 -8.23 11.54 -18.57
N ASP A 221 -7.92 12.84 -18.67
CA ASP A 221 -6.58 13.31 -18.98
C ASP A 221 -5.55 12.88 -17.89
N ASP A 222 -6.01 12.66 -16.65
CA ASP A 222 -5.20 12.23 -15.50
C ASP A 222 -5.52 10.80 -15.02
N TYR A 223 -6.07 9.93 -15.88
CA TYR A 223 -6.56 8.60 -15.47
C TYR A 223 -5.50 7.72 -14.79
N THR A 224 -4.21 7.97 -15.07
CA THR A 224 -3.10 7.23 -14.47
C THR A 224 -3.05 7.38 -12.95
N ARG A 225 -3.70 8.39 -12.37
CA ARG A 225 -3.89 8.55 -10.92
C ARG A 225 -4.60 7.36 -10.29
N LEU A 226 -5.44 6.64 -11.05
CA LEU A 226 -6.12 5.43 -10.59
C LEU A 226 -5.31 4.15 -10.82
N THR A 227 -4.21 4.20 -11.58
CA THR A 227 -3.48 2.99 -12.02
C THR A 227 -2.01 3.00 -11.64
N THR A 228 -1.20 3.93 -12.14
CA THR A 228 0.28 3.84 -12.09
C THR A 228 0.96 5.07 -11.53
N ASP A 229 0.26 6.21 -11.44
CA ASP A 229 0.78 7.41 -10.81
C ASP A 229 0.68 7.29 -9.29
N THR A 230 1.84 7.15 -8.64
CA THR A 230 1.95 6.94 -7.19
C THR A 230 1.86 8.23 -6.36
N THR A 231 1.65 9.39 -6.98
CA THR A 231 1.61 10.68 -6.28
C THR A 231 0.40 10.77 -5.36
N PRO A 232 0.56 10.98 -4.03
CA PRO A 232 -0.54 11.20 -3.10
C PRO A 232 -1.31 12.49 -3.42
N ILE A 233 -2.59 12.53 -3.03
CA ILE A 233 -3.49 13.67 -3.28
C ILE A 233 -4.22 14.03 -1.97
N GLY A 234 -4.36 15.31 -1.69
CA GLY A 234 -5.12 15.79 -0.54
C GLY A 234 -4.43 15.61 0.80
N ASP A 235 -5.21 15.74 1.87
CA ASP A 235 -4.76 15.64 3.27
C ASP A 235 -5.67 14.64 4.00
N VAL A 236 -5.09 13.72 4.77
CA VAL A 236 -5.81 12.66 5.49
C VAL A 236 -6.83 13.20 6.50
N THR A 237 -6.71 14.48 6.90
CA THR A 237 -7.67 15.17 7.77
C THR A 237 -8.90 15.70 7.03
N ALA A 238 -8.79 15.95 5.71
CA ALA A 238 -9.85 16.49 4.85
C ALA A 238 -10.51 15.37 4.01
N ARG A 239 -11.09 14.39 4.70
CA ARG A 239 -11.60 13.13 4.10
C ARG A 239 -12.88 13.28 3.27
N ASP A 240 -13.46 14.47 3.29
CA ASP A 240 -14.58 14.87 2.47
C ASP A 240 -14.13 15.46 1.12
N HIS A 241 -12.85 15.80 0.95
CA HIS A 241 -12.27 16.32 -0.29
C HIS A 241 -11.59 15.21 -1.08
N ASP A 242 -11.23 15.51 -2.33
CA ASP A 242 -10.45 14.57 -3.14
C ASP A 242 -9.16 14.16 -2.45
N PHE A 243 -8.97 12.85 -2.33
CA PHE A 243 -7.89 12.27 -1.53
C PHE A 243 -7.36 10.99 -2.15
N LYS A 244 -6.04 10.81 -2.10
CA LYS A 244 -5.34 9.56 -2.42
C LYS A 244 -4.21 9.32 -1.42
N SER A 245 -4.35 8.26 -0.62
CA SER A 245 -3.35 7.82 0.36
C SER A 245 -2.13 7.19 -0.34
N PRO A 246 -0.92 7.27 0.23
CA PRO A 246 0.19 6.39 -0.17
C PRO A 246 -0.20 4.90 -0.12
N ALA A 247 -1.07 4.50 0.82
CA ALA A 247 -1.57 3.13 0.94
C ALA A 247 -2.30 2.63 -0.32
N TYR A 248 -2.74 3.52 -1.22
CA TYR A 248 -3.31 3.12 -2.51
C TYR A 248 -2.32 2.29 -3.35
N HIS A 249 -1.01 2.53 -3.20
CA HIS A 249 0.07 1.88 -3.93
C HIS A 249 1.03 1.06 -3.06
N ASP A 250 0.94 1.17 -1.74
CA ASP A 250 1.85 0.45 -0.83
C ASP A 250 1.18 -0.73 -0.11
N LEU A 251 -0.16 -0.74 -0.01
CA LEU A 251 -0.90 -1.72 0.77
C LEU A 251 -1.57 -2.76 -0.12
N GLY A 252 -1.11 -4.01 -0.01
CA GLY A 252 -1.83 -5.16 -0.56
C GLY A 252 -3.18 -5.36 0.15
N PHE A 253 -4.20 -5.78 -0.59
CA PHE A 253 -5.56 -5.92 -0.06
C PHE A 253 -6.26 -7.19 -0.54
N THR A 254 -7.25 -7.65 0.23
CA THR A 254 -8.19 -8.67 -0.24
C THR A 254 -9.60 -8.12 -0.40
N ASP A 255 -10.00 -7.22 0.49
CA ASP A 255 -11.38 -6.75 0.59
C ASP A 255 -11.45 -5.24 0.30
N VAL A 256 -12.57 -4.80 -0.25
CA VAL A 256 -12.84 -3.39 -0.55
C VAL A 256 -14.16 -2.97 0.06
N LEU A 257 -14.19 -1.81 0.69
CA LEU A 257 -15.39 -1.18 1.23
C LEU A 257 -15.57 0.22 0.62
N PHE A 258 -16.78 0.49 0.15
CA PHE A 258 -17.20 1.82 -0.29
C PHE A 258 -18.18 2.41 0.70
N ILE A 259 -17.97 3.67 1.09
CA ILE A 259 -18.89 4.42 1.96
C ILE A 259 -19.28 5.72 1.27
N HIS A 260 -20.58 5.87 1.01
CA HIS A 260 -21.12 7.04 0.35
C HIS A 260 -21.57 8.09 1.37
N ALA A 261 -21.24 9.35 1.11
CA ALA A 261 -21.76 10.51 1.83
C ALA A 261 -22.62 11.39 0.90
N PRO A 262 -23.72 11.97 1.40
CA PRO A 262 -24.07 12.08 2.83
C PRO A 262 -24.92 10.90 3.35
N SER A 263 -25.25 9.93 2.51
CA SER A 263 -26.24 8.88 2.86
C SER A 263 -25.76 7.88 3.93
N GLY A 264 -24.45 7.67 4.06
CA GLY A 264 -23.86 6.62 4.89
C GLY A 264 -24.05 5.21 4.33
N VAL A 265 -24.49 5.06 3.08
CA VAL A 265 -24.66 3.74 2.45
C VAL A 265 -23.30 3.08 2.28
N THR A 266 -23.21 1.82 2.69
CA THR A 266 -21.99 1.01 2.62
C THR A 266 -22.11 -0.13 1.60
N ALA A 267 -21.00 -0.46 0.94
CA ALA A 267 -20.90 -1.62 0.04
C ALA A 267 -19.56 -2.33 0.24
N GLU A 268 -19.60 -3.55 0.80
CA GLU A 268 -18.41 -4.37 1.05
C GLU A 268 -18.32 -5.52 0.06
N TYR A 269 -17.12 -5.70 -0.50
CA TYR A 269 -16.75 -6.75 -1.43
C TYR A 269 -15.53 -7.50 -0.88
N ALA A 270 -15.75 -8.68 -0.32
CA ALA A 270 -14.68 -9.54 0.18
C ALA A 270 -14.05 -10.38 -0.94
N GLY A 271 -12.74 -10.62 -0.87
CA GLY A 271 -12.01 -11.48 -1.80
C GLY A 271 -11.93 -10.93 -3.23
N VAL A 272 -11.86 -9.61 -3.38
CA VAL A 272 -11.65 -8.91 -4.66
C VAL A 272 -10.25 -9.15 -5.21
N SER A 273 -9.25 -9.20 -4.32
CA SER A 273 -7.84 -9.43 -4.65
C SER A 273 -7.24 -10.54 -3.78
N ALA A 274 -6.09 -11.06 -4.19
CA ALA A 274 -5.37 -12.12 -3.48
C ALA A 274 -4.44 -11.61 -2.36
N GLY A 275 -4.42 -10.30 -2.08
CA GLY A 275 -3.55 -9.68 -1.06
C GLY A 275 -2.17 -9.27 -1.56
N SER A 276 -1.75 -9.71 -2.75
CA SER A 276 -0.39 -9.47 -3.26
C SER A 276 -0.22 -8.19 -4.09
N LEU A 277 -1.32 -7.58 -4.53
CA LEU A 277 -1.32 -6.34 -5.31
C LEU A 277 -1.92 -5.22 -4.48
N ASP A 278 -1.31 -4.04 -4.57
CA ASP A 278 -1.93 -2.79 -4.17
C ASP A 278 -3.13 -2.45 -5.07
N PHE A 279 -3.96 -1.49 -4.64
CA PHE A 279 -5.20 -1.16 -5.33
C PHE A 279 -4.98 -0.57 -6.72
N GLY A 280 -3.96 0.26 -6.91
CA GLY A 280 -3.60 0.81 -8.21
C GLY A 280 -3.11 -0.23 -9.19
N SER A 281 -2.17 -1.08 -8.77
CA SER A 281 -1.68 -2.22 -9.56
C SER A 281 -2.79 -3.22 -9.88
N PHE A 282 -3.73 -3.43 -8.96
CA PHE A 282 -4.91 -4.26 -9.19
C PHE A 282 -5.77 -3.68 -10.32
N ILE A 283 -6.12 -2.39 -10.29
CA ILE A 283 -6.86 -1.74 -11.38
C ILE A 283 -6.06 -1.80 -12.69
N ASP A 284 -4.74 -1.58 -12.62
CA ASP A 284 -3.90 -1.59 -13.81
C ASP A 284 -3.84 -2.96 -14.49
N SER A 285 -4.01 -4.04 -13.73
CA SER A 285 -4.00 -5.41 -14.25
C SER A 285 -5.20 -5.74 -15.17
N TYR A 286 -6.27 -4.94 -15.14
CA TYR A 286 -7.44 -5.14 -15.99
C TYR A 286 -7.30 -4.47 -17.37
N PRO A 287 -7.89 -5.06 -18.43
CA PRO A 287 -8.07 -4.38 -19.71
C PRO A 287 -8.83 -3.08 -19.53
N LYS A 288 -8.42 -2.04 -20.27
CA LYS A 288 -9.07 -0.73 -20.21
C LYS A 288 -9.57 -0.34 -21.61
N PRO A 289 -10.89 -0.28 -21.83
CA PRO A 289 -11.95 -0.76 -20.93
C PRO A 289 -12.11 -2.30 -21.00
N THR A 290 -12.81 -2.89 -20.03
CA THR A 290 -13.11 -4.32 -19.93
C THR A 290 -14.49 -4.65 -20.53
N CYS A 291 -14.49 -5.43 -21.61
CA CYS A 291 -15.71 -5.93 -22.26
C CYS A 291 -16.20 -7.30 -21.74
N GLY A 292 -15.44 -7.95 -20.86
CA GLY A 292 -15.71 -9.32 -20.41
C GLY A 292 -16.85 -9.44 -19.39
N TRP A 293 -17.35 -8.32 -18.88
CA TRP A 293 -18.39 -8.31 -17.86
C TRP A 293 -19.77 -8.61 -18.43
N THR A 294 -20.53 -9.41 -17.69
CA THR A 294 -21.96 -9.62 -17.89
C THR A 294 -22.69 -9.29 -16.58
N GLY A 295 -23.95 -8.86 -16.64
CA GLY A 295 -24.70 -8.56 -15.41
C GLY A 295 -24.72 -9.76 -14.48
N GLY A 296 -24.35 -9.57 -13.21
CA GLY A 296 -24.22 -10.64 -12.22
C GLY A 296 -22.90 -11.43 -12.28
N SER A 297 -21.92 -11.00 -13.08
CA SER A 297 -20.60 -11.65 -13.16
C SER A 297 -19.48 -10.81 -12.53
N GLY A 298 -19.82 -9.74 -11.82
CA GLY A 298 -18.87 -8.91 -11.08
C GLY A 298 -18.47 -9.54 -9.76
N PHE A 299 -17.80 -8.75 -8.91
CA PHE A 299 -17.58 -9.12 -7.53
C PHE A 299 -18.90 -8.93 -6.76
N PRO A 300 -19.50 -9.99 -6.22
CA PRO A 300 -20.80 -9.90 -5.58
C PRO A 300 -20.71 -9.10 -4.28
N LEU A 301 -21.75 -8.32 -3.98
CA LEU A 301 -21.86 -7.62 -2.70
C LEU A 301 -21.88 -8.64 -1.55
N THR A 302 -20.94 -8.50 -0.62
CA THR A 302 -20.77 -9.42 0.51
C THR A 302 -21.26 -8.83 1.83
N GLY A 303 -21.31 -7.51 1.94
CA GLY A 303 -21.76 -6.80 3.15
C GLY A 303 -22.18 -5.36 2.86
N GLY A 304 -22.67 -4.67 3.90
CA GLY A 304 -23.14 -3.29 3.83
C GLY A 304 -24.64 -3.15 3.59
N THR A 305 -25.05 -1.96 3.17
CA THR A 305 -26.46 -1.56 3.05
C THR A 305 -26.89 -1.17 1.63
N LEU A 306 -25.99 -1.27 0.65
CA LEU A 306 -26.31 -0.97 -0.75
C LEU A 306 -27.41 -1.93 -1.27
N THR A 307 -28.39 -1.37 -1.96
CA THR A 307 -29.44 -2.12 -2.65
C THR A 307 -29.61 -1.57 -4.05
N ALA A 308 -29.87 -2.44 -5.04
CA ALA A 308 -30.22 -2.01 -6.39
C ALA A 308 -31.48 -1.13 -6.34
N SER A 309 -31.31 0.14 -6.67
CA SER A 309 -32.34 1.18 -6.62
C SER A 309 -32.02 2.28 -7.64
N GLY A 310 -33.03 3.07 -7.99
CA GLY A 310 -32.89 4.08 -9.04
C GLY A 310 -32.50 3.46 -10.37
N ALA A 311 -31.36 3.88 -10.91
CA ALA A 311 -30.80 3.42 -12.17
C ALA A 311 -29.92 2.16 -12.04
N LEU A 312 -29.52 1.75 -10.82
CA LEU A 312 -28.67 0.58 -10.62
C LEU A 312 -29.35 -0.71 -11.07
N CYS A 313 -28.66 -1.47 -11.91
CA CYS A 313 -29.08 -2.77 -12.44
C CYS A 313 -28.85 -3.90 -11.43
N ASP A 314 -27.72 -3.85 -10.73
CA ASP A 314 -27.32 -4.78 -9.68
C ASP A 314 -26.45 -4.04 -8.65
N THR A 315 -25.85 -4.79 -7.73
CA THR A 315 -24.95 -4.26 -6.69
C THR A 315 -23.55 -4.82 -6.80
N ASP A 316 -23.23 -5.49 -7.91
CA ASP A 316 -21.92 -6.09 -8.09
C ASP A 316 -20.90 -5.00 -8.39
N LEU A 317 -19.67 -5.19 -7.91
CA LEU A 317 -18.54 -4.33 -8.24
C LEU A 317 -17.88 -4.82 -9.52
N TYR A 318 -17.60 -3.90 -10.43
CA TYR A 318 -16.91 -4.15 -11.69
C TYR A 318 -15.67 -3.28 -11.79
N ILE A 319 -14.65 -3.78 -12.50
CA ILE A 319 -13.39 -3.05 -12.70
C ILE A 319 -13.27 -2.65 -14.16
N SER A 320 -13.14 -1.34 -14.37
CA SER A 320 -13.02 -0.66 -15.67
C SER A 320 -14.02 -1.15 -16.73
N PRO A 321 -15.32 -1.37 -16.43
CA PRO A 321 -16.25 -1.87 -17.43
C PRO A 321 -16.40 -0.88 -18.59
N ALA A 322 -16.44 -1.42 -19.80
CA ALA A 322 -16.80 -0.64 -20.97
C ALA A 322 -18.30 -0.38 -20.99
N ASP A 323 -18.67 0.85 -21.36
CA ASP A 323 -19.99 1.14 -21.91
C ASP A 323 -20.48 0.13 -22.95
N LYS A 324 -21.79 -0.12 -22.86
CA LYS A 324 -22.57 -1.04 -23.64
C LYS A 324 -23.99 -0.48 -23.87
N ASP A 325 -24.12 0.33 -24.92
CA ASP A 325 -25.41 0.62 -25.56
C ASP A 325 -26.06 -0.65 -26.19
N GLY A 326 -26.65 -1.53 -25.37
CA GLY A 326 -27.33 -2.76 -25.81
C GLY A 326 -26.41 -3.99 -25.90
N THR A 327 -25.89 -4.35 -27.09
CA THR A 327 -25.08 -5.59 -27.29
C THR A 327 -23.63 -5.34 -27.69
N THR A 328 -23.26 -4.11 -28.04
CA THR A 328 -21.94 -3.82 -28.61
C THR A 328 -21.07 -3.17 -27.55
N CYS A 329 -20.04 -3.88 -27.10
CA CYS A 329 -19.01 -3.31 -26.26
C CYS A 329 -18.03 -2.49 -27.12
N SER A 330 -17.75 -1.24 -26.76
CA SER A 330 -16.66 -0.50 -27.40
C SER A 330 -15.33 -0.85 -26.75
N THR A 331 -14.38 -1.30 -27.57
CA THR A 331 -13.01 -1.63 -27.16
C THR A 331 -12.02 -0.51 -27.48
N SER A 332 -12.49 0.63 -28.00
CA SER A 332 -11.57 1.71 -28.37
C SER A 332 -11.12 2.44 -27.12
N TRP A 333 -9.82 2.39 -26.83
CA TRP A 333 -9.21 3.11 -25.72
C TRP A 333 -9.02 4.61 -26.02
N THR A 334 -8.91 4.97 -27.30
CA THR A 334 -8.65 6.35 -27.74
C THR A 334 -9.63 6.77 -28.83
N GLY A 335 -10.17 7.98 -28.72
CA GLY A 335 -10.64 8.75 -29.88
C GLY A 335 -12.11 8.66 -30.31
N ASP A 336 -12.97 7.86 -29.68
CA ASP A 336 -14.45 7.93 -29.76
C ASP A 336 -15.03 6.76 -28.96
N SER A 337 -15.10 6.88 -27.64
CA SER A 337 -15.30 5.71 -26.78
C SER A 337 -16.39 5.94 -25.75
N ARG A 338 -17.62 6.16 -26.21
CA ARG A 338 -18.92 5.95 -25.54
C ARG A 338 -19.01 5.97 -23.98
N ASN A 339 -18.39 6.89 -23.25
CA ASN A 339 -18.55 6.99 -21.78
C ASN A 339 -18.05 5.75 -21.00
N HIS A 340 -16.86 5.24 -21.33
CA HIS A 340 -16.21 4.20 -20.51
C HIS A 340 -15.64 4.77 -19.22
N THR A 341 -15.49 3.91 -18.21
CA THR A 341 -14.85 4.25 -16.93
C THR A 341 -13.59 3.43 -16.67
N ILE A 342 -12.73 3.95 -15.79
CA ILE A 342 -11.50 3.29 -15.32
C ILE A 342 -11.61 3.14 -13.80
N GLY A 343 -11.28 1.96 -13.29
CA GLY A 343 -11.40 1.65 -11.86
C GLY A 343 -12.79 1.12 -11.46
N PRO A 344 -13.17 1.24 -10.19
CA PRO A 344 -14.44 0.72 -9.66
C PRO A 344 -15.67 1.33 -10.32
N ALA A 345 -16.65 0.50 -10.66
CA ALA A 345 -17.94 0.92 -11.19
C ALA A 345 -19.06 -0.09 -10.91
N TRP A 346 -20.30 0.34 -11.09
CA TRP A 346 -21.52 -0.44 -10.86
C TRP A 346 -22.37 -0.49 -12.11
N SER A 347 -23.12 -1.57 -12.35
CA SER A 347 -23.96 -1.60 -13.54
C SER A 347 -25.20 -0.71 -13.38
N ALA A 348 -25.40 0.25 -14.28
CA ALA A 348 -26.58 1.11 -14.33
C ALA A 348 -27.27 1.11 -15.71
N HIS A 349 -28.48 1.66 -15.76
CA HIS A 349 -29.20 1.97 -16.99
C HIS A 349 -29.49 3.47 -17.08
N HIS A 350 -29.23 4.07 -18.23
CA HIS A 350 -29.50 5.48 -18.49
C HIS A 350 -30.37 5.62 -19.74
N ASN A 351 -29.72 5.59 -20.90
CA ASN A 351 -30.33 5.80 -22.21
C ASN A 351 -30.61 4.46 -22.93
N ALA A 352 -29.96 3.38 -22.51
CA ALA A 352 -30.15 2.01 -22.93
C ALA A 352 -30.44 1.07 -21.73
N PRO A 353 -31.00 -0.14 -21.97
CA PRO A 353 -31.19 -1.12 -20.91
C PRO A 353 -29.86 -1.67 -20.38
N CYS A 354 -29.88 -2.11 -19.12
CA CYS A 354 -28.79 -2.86 -18.48
C CYS A 354 -28.20 -3.99 -19.35
N PRO A 355 -26.93 -4.38 -19.13
CA PRO A 355 -25.98 -3.82 -18.17
C PRO A 355 -24.96 -2.85 -18.81
N PHE A 356 -24.34 -2.00 -17.99
CA PHE A 356 -23.18 -1.14 -18.33
C PHE A 356 -23.47 -0.08 -19.39
N ASP A 357 -24.65 0.52 -19.34
CA ASP A 357 -24.93 1.69 -20.16
C ASP A 357 -24.25 2.91 -19.52
N ASP A 358 -23.49 3.69 -20.29
CA ASP A 358 -22.86 4.95 -19.87
C ASP A 358 -21.93 4.86 -18.63
N THR A 359 -21.06 3.84 -18.55
CA THR A 359 -20.30 3.44 -17.33
C THR A 359 -19.51 4.53 -16.60
N ALA A 360 -19.20 5.64 -17.26
CA ALA A 360 -18.56 6.79 -16.65
C ALA A 360 -19.46 7.57 -15.66
N SER A 361 -20.77 7.32 -15.69
CA SER A 361 -21.76 7.95 -14.80
C SER A 361 -21.94 7.20 -13.48
N ASP A 362 -21.68 5.90 -13.49
CA ASP A 362 -21.80 4.92 -12.40
C ASP A 362 -20.44 4.51 -11.82
N GLY A 363 -19.34 5.02 -12.37
CA GLY A 363 -17.99 4.77 -11.91
C GLY A 363 -17.47 5.78 -10.89
N LEU A 364 -16.38 5.39 -10.22
CA LEU A 364 -15.44 6.33 -9.60
C LEU A 364 -14.47 6.95 -10.62
N GLY A 365 -14.47 6.37 -11.82
CA GLY A 365 -13.53 6.71 -12.87
C GLY A 365 -13.87 7.99 -13.63
N PRO A 366 -12.90 8.45 -14.42
CA PRO A 366 -13.06 9.61 -15.26
C PRO A 366 -13.89 9.34 -16.52
N ILE A 367 -14.46 10.42 -17.09
CA ILE A 367 -15.21 10.38 -18.35
C ILE A 367 -14.28 10.69 -19.53
N ASN A 368 -14.19 9.78 -20.51
CA ASN A 368 -13.44 10.04 -21.73
C ASN A 368 -14.13 11.06 -22.66
N GLN A 369 -13.39 11.60 -23.63
CA GLN A 369 -14.01 12.38 -24.69
C GLN A 369 -14.88 11.47 -25.59
N CYS A 370 -16.19 11.64 -25.55
CA CYS A 370 -17.14 11.00 -26.46
C CYS A 370 -17.43 11.89 -27.70
N SER A 371 -17.83 11.28 -28.82
CA SER A 371 -18.12 11.99 -30.07
C SER A 371 -19.25 13.02 -29.99
N ASN A 372 -20.20 12.82 -29.06
CA ASN A 372 -21.34 13.72 -28.84
C ASN A 372 -21.15 14.66 -27.64
N CYS A 373 -20.03 14.53 -26.91
CA CYS A 373 -19.73 15.32 -25.73
C CYS A 373 -19.16 16.69 -26.11
N ALA A 374 -19.28 17.68 -25.22
CA ALA A 374 -18.61 18.96 -25.41
C ALA A 374 -17.08 18.76 -25.49
N ALA A 375 -16.40 19.60 -26.27
CA ALA A 375 -14.94 19.53 -26.35
C ALA A 375 -14.31 19.84 -24.98
N GLY A 376 -13.37 19.00 -24.54
CA GLY A 376 -12.71 19.13 -23.24
C GLY A 376 -13.39 18.35 -22.11
N THR A 377 -14.33 17.46 -22.43
CA THR A 377 -14.99 16.60 -21.43
C THR A 377 -13.98 15.71 -20.70
N SER A 378 -12.89 15.30 -21.35
CA SER A 378 -11.84 14.49 -20.72
C SER A 378 -11.09 15.20 -19.59
N ALA A 379 -11.16 16.52 -19.52
CA ALA A 379 -10.59 17.33 -18.44
C ALA A 379 -11.59 17.62 -17.31
N LEU A 380 -12.82 17.10 -17.41
CA LEU A 380 -13.85 17.23 -16.38
C LEU A 380 -13.93 15.96 -15.55
N GLU A 381 -14.33 16.15 -14.31
CA GLU A 381 -14.61 15.04 -13.40
C GLU A 381 -16.08 14.62 -13.52
N SER A 382 -16.36 13.31 -13.45
CA SER A 382 -17.74 12.81 -13.41
C SER A 382 -18.45 13.26 -12.14
N GLY A 383 -19.76 13.49 -12.20
CA GLY A 383 -20.60 13.73 -11.01
C GLY A 383 -21.17 12.45 -10.38
N GLY A 384 -20.79 11.27 -10.89
CA GLY A 384 -21.35 9.97 -10.52
C GLY A 384 -21.13 9.58 -9.07
N ARG A 385 -19.87 9.68 -8.61
CA ARG A 385 -19.41 9.22 -7.29
C ARG A 385 -19.77 7.75 -7.07
N GLY A 386 -19.43 6.90 -8.05
CA GLY A 386 -19.77 5.48 -8.07
C GLY A 386 -21.27 5.25 -8.10
N PHE A 387 -21.78 4.37 -7.23
CA PHE A 387 -23.22 4.08 -7.14
C PHE A 387 -24.08 5.25 -6.62
N GLY A 388 -23.47 6.36 -6.19
CA GLY A 388 -24.16 7.48 -5.54
C GLY A 388 -25.20 8.15 -6.41
N ALA A 389 -24.86 8.53 -7.64
CA ALA A 389 -25.77 9.19 -8.56
C ALA A 389 -26.95 8.28 -8.93
N ASP A 390 -26.68 7.04 -9.31
CA ASP A 390 -27.69 6.11 -9.83
C ASP A 390 -28.64 5.58 -8.78
N ALA A 391 -28.18 5.45 -7.53
CA ALA A 391 -29.06 5.18 -6.39
C ALA A 391 -29.82 6.43 -5.89
N GLY A 392 -29.54 7.62 -6.44
CA GLY A 392 -30.15 8.88 -6.01
C GLY A 392 -29.69 9.35 -4.63
N LEU A 393 -28.44 9.06 -4.27
CA LEU A 393 -27.86 9.34 -2.96
C LEU A 393 -27.11 10.67 -2.89
N ASN A 394 -26.67 11.21 -4.04
CA ASN A 394 -25.98 12.51 -4.17
C ASN A 394 -26.94 13.67 -3.85
N THR A 395 -27.27 13.84 -2.58
CA THR A 395 -28.28 14.78 -2.06
C THR A 395 -27.68 16.04 -1.44
N GLY A 396 -26.36 16.08 -1.29
CA GLY A 396 -25.60 17.23 -0.83
C GLY A 396 -25.53 18.34 -1.89
N THR A 397 -25.06 19.50 -1.46
CA THR A 397 -24.86 20.67 -2.30
C THR A 397 -23.64 20.48 -3.20
N ALA A 398 -23.89 20.42 -4.52
CA ALA A 398 -22.84 20.28 -5.52
C ALA A 398 -21.73 21.34 -5.38
N GLY A 399 -20.47 20.90 -5.41
CA GLY A 399 -19.32 21.79 -5.36
C GLY A 399 -18.84 22.14 -3.94
N LEU A 400 -19.46 21.57 -2.90
CA LEU A 400 -19.15 21.88 -1.50
C LEU A 400 -18.58 20.68 -0.71
N ALA A 401 -18.09 19.64 -1.40
CA ALA A 401 -17.59 18.42 -0.77
C ALA A 401 -18.65 17.71 0.09
N GLU A 402 -19.92 17.81 -0.32
CA GLU A 402 -21.05 17.20 0.39
C GLU A 402 -21.48 15.87 -0.24
N ASN A 403 -21.06 15.58 -1.48
CA ASN A 403 -21.27 14.32 -2.18
C ASN A 403 -19.94 13.66 -2.51
N TYR A 404 -19.64 12.57 -1.82
CA TYR A 404 -18.39 11.85 -2.03
C TYR A 404 -18.53 10.36 -1.77
N LEU A 405 -17.67 9.59 -2.41
CA LEU A 405 -17.52 8.15 -2.18
C LEU A 405 -16.10 7.87 -1.70
N GLN A 406 -16.01 7.27 -0.52
CA GLN A 406 -14.75 6.85 0.08
C GLN A 406 -14.49 5.38 -0.25
N VAL A 407 -13.24 5.07 -0.57
CA VAL A 407 -12.76 3.71 -0.86
C VAL A 407 -11.80 3.29 0.24
N TYR A 408 -12.11 2.16 0.86
CA TYR A 408 -11.33 1.54 1.90
C TYR A 408 -10.88 0.15 1.49
N VAL A 409 -9.71 -0.26 1.98
CA VAL A 409 -9.18 -1.62 1.79
C VAL A 409 -8.66 -2.20 3.10
N ARG A 410 -8.61 -3.53 3.17
CA ARG A 410 -7.95 -4.26 4.27
C ARG A 410 -7.40 -5.60 3.79
#